data_AF-A0A3L5TR23-F1
#
_entry.id   AF-A0A3L5TR23-F1
#
_cell.length_a   1.000
_cell.length_b   1.000
_cell.length_c   1.000
_cell.angle_alpha   90.00
_cell.angle_beta   90.00
_cell.angle_gamma   90.00
#
_symmetry.space_group_name_H-M   'P 1'
#
loop_
_entity.id
_entity.type
_entity.pdbx_description
1 polymer ?
#
loop_
_entity_poly.entity_id
_entity_poly.type
_entity_poly.pdbx_seq_one_letter_code
_entity_poly.pdbx_strand_id
1 'polypeptide(L)'
;MDFKGIEPDESLSCFIDRVVNPDAEYLTQCGKTIDEVAKVLKSSEFDYKVMRTIKGGSIGKGTAVRGLSDVDLIFPISDITTVEALKQKIAGIKDAIQSLLKRQ
;
A
#
# COMPACT_ATOMS: atom_id res chain seq x y z
N MET A 1 16.82 -10.76 -8.07
CA MET A 1 17.20 -9.58 -8.88
C MET A 1 18.34 -10.04 -9.77
N ASP A 2 18.05 -10.36 -11.04
CA ASP A 2 19.09 -10.75 -12.02
C ASP A 2 19.53 -9.45 -12.72
N PHE A 3 20.78 -9.01 -12.52
CA PHE A 3 21.32 -7.76 -13.09
C PHE A 3 21.65 -7.87 -14.60
N LYS A 4 21.03 -8.82 -15.31
CA LYS A 4 21.36 -9.23 -16.68
C LYS A 4 20.87 -8.29 -17.80
N GLY A 5 20.60 -7.03 -17.52
CA GLY A 5 20.01 -6.09 -18.48
C GLY A 5 20.75 -4.76 -18.64
N ILE A 6 22.00 -4.69 -18.17
CA ILE A 6 22.86 -3.52 -18.40
C ILE A 6 23.34 -3.60 -19.85
N GLU A 7 22.87 -2.69 -20.69
CA GLU A 7 23.41 -2.50 -22.04
C GLU A 7 24.85 -2.00 -21.93
N PRO A 8 25.78 -2.48 -22.78
CA PRO A 8 27.15 -1.95 -22.77
C PRO A 8 27.11 -0.45 -23.05
N ASP A 9 27.67 0.35 -22.13
CA ASP A 9 27.69 1.83 -22.09
C ASP A 9 26.47 2.55 -21.49
N GLU A 10 25.49 1.85 -20.91
CA GLU A 10 24.42 2.51 -20.15
C GLU A 10 24.96 3.03 -18.80
N SER A 11 24.78 4.34 -18.54
CA SER A 11 25.09 4.91 -17.23
C SER A 11 24.15 4.37 -16.16
N LEU A 12 24.64 4.23 -14.93
CA LEU A 12 23.83 3.78 -13.78
C LEU A 12 22.53 4.59 -13.63
N SER A 13 22.57 5.89 -13.94
CA SER A 13 21.39 6.77 -13.90
C SER A 13 20.32 6.36 -14.92
N CYS A 14 20.72 6.01 -16.16
CA CYS A 14 19.79 5.56 -17.19
C CYS A 14 19.16 4.21 -16.84
N PHE A 15 19.95 3.28 -16.28
CA PHE A 15 19.44 2.00 -15.80
C PHE A 15 18.44 2.19 -14.65
N ILE A 16 18.74 3.07 -13.70
CA ILE A 16 17.84 3.39 -12.58
C ILE A 16 16.52 3.95 -13.11
N ASP A 17 16.55 4.93 -14.02
CA ASP A 17 15.32 5.52 -14.56
C ASP A 17 14.47 4.52 -15.37
N ARG A 18 15.12 3.62 -16.12
CA ARG A 18 14.45 2.67 -17.00
C ARG A 18 13.89 1.45 -16.26
N VAL A 19 14.64 0.93 -15.29
CA VAL A 19 14.38 -0.39 -14.69
C VAL A 19 13.93 -0.27 -13.24
N VAL A 20 14.46 0.71 -12.50
CA VAL A 20 14.25 0.81 -11.04
C VAL A 20 13.12 1.78 -10.72
N ASN A 21 13.12 2.98 -11.32
CA ASN A 21 12.15 4.00 -11.00
C ASN A 21 10.74 3.62 -11.47
N PRO A 22 9.71 3.84 -10.63
CA PRO A 22 8.34 3.61 -11.02
C PRO A 22 7.94 4.72 -11.99
N ASP A 23 7.29 4.33 -13.08
CA ASP A 23 6.75 5.31 -14.02
C ASP A 23 5.52 6.02 -13.43
N ALA A 24 5.17 7.17 -13.99
CA ALA A 24 4.06 8.00 -13.52
C ALA A 24 2.70 7.27 -13.63
N GLU A 25 2.57 6.36 -14.61
CA GLU A 25 1.36 5.56 -14.81
C GLU A 25 1.18 4.55 -13.67
N TYR A 26 2.24 3.84 -13.28
CA TYR A 26 2.28 2.91 -12.17
C TYR A 26 1.96 3.62 -10.85
N LEU A 27 2.58 4.78 -10.60
CA LEU A 27 2.27 5.58 -9.40
C LEU A 27 0.81 6.03 -9.37
N THR A 28 0.26 6.42 -10.52
CA THR A 28 -1.15 6.81 -10.65
C THR A 28 -2.06 5.63 -10.38
N GLN A 29 -1.76 4.45 -10.94
CA GLN A 29 -2.56 3.24 -10.75
C GLN A 29 -2.52 2.76 -9.31
N CYS A 30 -1.33 2.71 -8.69
CA CYS A 30 -1.20 2.43 -7.26
C CYS A 30 -1.98 3.43 -6.42
N GLY A 31 -1.91 4.73 -6.76
CA GLY A 31 -2.69 5.78 -6.12
C GLY A 31 -4.19 5.47 -6.14
N LYS A 32 -4.74 5.15 -7.33
CA LYS A 32 -6.15 4.79 -7.51
C LYS A 32 -6.55 3.56 -6.69
N THR A 33 -5.76 2.49 -6.75
CA THR A 33 -6.05 1.26 -5.99
C THR A 33 -6.04 1.53 -4.48
N ILE A 34 -5.10 2.34 -3.98
CA ILE A 34 -5.08 2.72 -2.57
C ILE A 34 -6.33 3.53 -2.21
N ASP A 35 -6.75 4.44 -3.07
CA ASP A 35 -7.92 5.29 -2.83
C ASP A 35 -9.22 4.46 -2.86
N GLU A 36 -9.32 3.44 -3.72
CA GLU A 36 -10.41 2.46 -3.73
C GLU A 36 -10.46 1.65 -2.43
N VAL A 37 -9.32 1.08 -1.99
CA VAL A 37 -9.23 0.37 -0.71
C VAL A 37 -9.60 1.27 0.46
N ALA A 38 -9.11 2.52 0.46
CA ALA A 38 -9.45 3.50 1.48
C ALA A 38 -10.95 3.84 1.48
N LYS A 39 -11.59 3.90 0.32
CA LYS A 39 -13.02 4.15 0.18
C LYS A 39 -13.85 2.99 0.73
N VAL A 40 -13.47 1.74 0.44
CA VAL A 40 -14.14 0.55 0.99
C VAL A 40 -14.00 0.51 2.51
N LEU A 41 -12.81 0.77 3.05
CA LEU A 41 -12.58 0.74 4.50
C LEU A 41 -13.20 1.92 5.25
N LYS A 42 -13.55 3.01 4.57
CA LYS A 42 -14.31 4.13 5.14
C LYS A 42 -15.82 4.01 4.91
N SER A 43 -16.28 2.98 4.21
CA SER A 43 -17.70 2.78 3.95
C SER A 43 -18.43 2.31 5.22
N SER A 44 -19.75 2.43 5.22
CA SER A 44 -20.60 1.93 6.30
C SER A 44 -20.63 0.40 6.41
N GLU A 45 -20.00 -0.32 5.50
CA GLU A 45 -19.90 -1.79 5.51
C GLU A 45 -18.74 -2.28 6.38
N PHE A 46 -17.82 -1.38 6.79
CA PHE A 46 -16.79 -1.70 7.75
C PHE A 46 -17.26 -1.30 9.15
N ASP A 47 -17.38 -2.28 10.05
CA ASP A 47 -17.88 -2.12 11.42
C ASP A 47 -17.04 -1.19 12.31
N TYR A 48 -15.89 -0.72 11.81
CA TYR A 48 -14.95 0.12 12.54
C TYR A 48 -14.80 1.48 11.86
N LYS A 49 -14.82 2.55 12.65
CA LYS A 49 -14.64 3.89 12.09
C LYS A 49 -13.17 4.20 11.83
N VAL A 50 -12.79 4.30 10.55
CA VAL A 50 -11.45 4.69 10.09
C VAL A 50 -11.33 6.21 10.05
N MET A 51 -10.39 6.77 10.81
CA MET A 51 -10.20 8.23 10.88
C MET A 51 -9.50 8.81 9.66
N ARG A 52 -8.43 8.14 9.21
CA ARG A 52 -7.61 8.55 8.07
C ARG A 52 -6.94 7.33 7.44
N THR A 53 -6.40 7.51 6.24
CA THR A 53 -5.58 6.50 5.58
C THR A 53 -4.19 7.08 5.44
N ILE A 54 -3.19 6.40 6.00
CA ILE A 54 -1.79 6.81 5.90
C ILE A 54 -1.10 5.85 4.94
N LYS A 55 -0.47 6.39 3.91
CA LYS A 55 0.34 5.63 2.95
C LYS A 55 1.76 5.50 3.51
N GLY A 56 2.17 4.29 3.84
CA GLY A 56 3.52 3.89 4.27
C GLY A 56 4.24 3.08 3.18
N GLY A 57 5.34 2.41 3.54
CA GLY A 57 6.11 1.58 2.60
C GLY A 57 7.05 2.37 1.68
N SER A 58 7.67 1.68 0.71
CA SER A 58 8.62 2.28 -0.24
C SER A 58 7.96 3.32 -1.15
N ILE A 59 6.66 3.13 -1.45
CA ILE A 59 5.82 4.09 -2.17
C ILE A 59 5.56 5.36 -1.34
N GLY A 60 5.31 5.23 -0.03
CA GLY A 60 5.16 6.38 0.86
C GLY A 60 6.46 7.15 1.14
N LYS A 61 7.62 6.50 0.96
CA LYS A 61 8.96 7.08 1.20
C LYS A 61 9.63 7.66 -0.05
N GLY A 62 9.05 7.45 -1.24
CA GLY A 62 9.63 7.91 -2.50
C GLY A 62 10.80 7.06 -3.01
N THR A 63 10.95 5.82 -2.53
CA THR A 63 12.03 4.89 -2.92
C THR A 63 11.46 3.61 -3.54
N ALA A 64 10.26 3.69 -4.12
CA ALA A 64 9.62 2.53 -4.72
C ALA A 64 10.42 2.05 -5.94
N VAL A 65 10.66 0.75 -6.04
CA VAL A 65 11.18 0.07 -7.23
C VAL A 65 10.01 -0.46 -8.05
N ARG A 66 10.02 -0.24 -9.37
CA ARG A 66 8.97 -0.64 -10.33
C ARG A 66 8.66 -2.14 -10.23
N GLY A 67 7.39 -2.48 -10.03
CA GLY A 67 6.89 -3.86 -10.05
C GLY A 67 7.26 -4.76 -8.86
N LEU A 68 8.05 -4.28 -7.90
CA LEU A 68 8.49 -5.04 -6.72
C LEU A 68 8.25 -4.29 -5.40
N SER A 69 7.52 -3.18 -5.45
CA SER A 69 7.27 -2.34 -4.27
C SER A 69 5.99 -2.72 -3.56
N ASP A 70 6.13 -3.01 -2.27
CA ASP A 70 5.01 -3.15 -1.35
C ASP A 70 4.47 -1.77 -0.94
N VAL A 71 3.15 -1.68 -0.80
CA VAL A 71 2.47 -0.53 -0.18
C VAL A 71 2.01 -0.96 1.20
N ASP A 72 2.53 -0.29 2.23
CA ASP A 72 1.96 -0.41 3.57
C ASP A 72 0.86 0.63 3.74
N LEU A 73 -0.36 0.20 4.07
CA LEU A 73 -1.45 1.13 4.41
C LEU A 73 -1.76 1.03 5.90
N ILE A 74 -1.75 2.17 6.59
CA ILE A 74 -2.08 2.26 8.01
C ILE A 74 -3.44 2.93 8.15
N PHE A 75 -4.36 2.24 8.84
CA PHE A 75 -5.72 2.71 9.10
C PHE A 75 -5.94 2.87 10.61
N PRO A 76 -5.83 4.09 11.15
CA PRO A 76 -6.20 4.35 12.54
C PRO A 76 -7.71 4.22 12.72
N ILE A 77 -8.13 3.33 13.62
CA ILE A 77 -9.52 3.08 13.98
C ILE A 77 -9.83 3.88 15.24
N SER A 78 -10.85 4.76 15.20
CA SER A 78 -11.18 5.62 16.35
C SER A 78 -11.71 4.86 17.55
N ASP A 79 -12.30 3.69 17.32
CA ASP A 79 -13.05 2.93 18.34
C ASP A 79 -12.13 2.05 19.19
N ILE A 80 -10.81 2.13 18.95
CA ILE A 80 -9.78 1.36 19.64
C ILE A 80 -8.75 2.34 20.20
N THR A 81 -8.81 2.57 21.50
CA THR A 81 -7.99 3.57 22.20
C THR A 81 -6.83 2.95 22.98
N THR A 82 -6.81 1.64 23.19
CA THR A 82 -5.76 0.93 23.94
C THR A 82 -5.12 -0.20 23.13
N VAL A 83 -3.86 -0.51 23.44
CA VAL A 83 -3.13 -1.59 22.78
C VAL A 83 -3.73 -2.95 23.14
N GLU A 84 -4.24 -3.10 24.36
CA GLU A 84 -4.91 -4.30 24.84
C GLU A 84 -6.20 -4.56 24.07
N ALA A 85 -7.01 -3.52 23.84
CA ALA A 85 -8.22 -3.62 23.04
C ALA A 85 -7.91 -3.96 21.57
N LEU A 86 -6.82 -3.39 21.03
CA LEU A 86 -6.34 -3.76 19.70
C LEU A 86 -5.96 -5.24 19.63
N LYS A 87 -5.16 -5.73 20.58
CA LYS A 87 -4.72 -7.14 20.63
C LYS A 87 -5.91 -8.11 20.69
N GLN A 88 -6.97 -7.76 21.40
CA GLN A 88 -8.18 -8.57 21.48
C GLN A 88 -9.00 -8.57 20.19
N LYS A 89 -9.06 -7.43 19.48
CA LYS A 89 -9.91 -7.24 18.29
C LYS A 89 -9.19 -7.47 16.96
N ILE A 90 -7.85 -7.58 16.95
CA ILE A 90 -7.06 -7.63 15.71
C ILE A 90 -7.44 -8.79 14.78
N ALA A 91 -7.79 -9.95 15.35
CA ALA A 91 -8.24 -11.10 14.56
C ALA A 91 -9.57 -10.78 13.84
N GLY A 92 -10.57 -10.27 14.56
CA GLY A 92 -11.85 -9.89 13.96
C GLY A 92 -11.74 -8.75 12.95
N ILE A 93 -10.88 -7.76 13.20
CA ILE A 93 -10.59 -6.68 12.24
C ILE A 93 -9.97 -7.25 10.97
N LYS A 94 -9.00 -8.15 11.09
CA LYS A 94 -8.39 -8.82 9.94
C LYS A 94 -9.42 -9.59 9.13
N ASP A 95 -10.28 -10.36 9.78
CA ASP A 95 -11.31 -11.16 9.10
C ASP A 95 -12.35 -10.29 8.39
N ALA A 96 -12.74 -9.15 9.01
CA ALA A 96 -13.62 -8.17 8.39
C ALA A 96 -12.99 -7.54 7.15
N ILE A 97 -11.72 -7.12 7.23
CA ILE A 97 -10.97 -6.56 6.09
C ILE A 97 -10.85 -7.60 4.97
N GLN A 98 -10.49 -8.84 5.29
CA GLN A 98 -10.38 -9.92 4.29
C GLN A 98 -11.73 -10.23 3.63
N SER A 99 -12.83 -10.19 4.38
CA SER A 99 -14.16 -10.44 3.85
C SER A 99 -14.65 -9.31 2.93
N LEU A 100 -14.32 -8.06 3.26
CA LEU A 100 -14.62 -6.90 2.42
C LEU A 100 -13.80 -6.91 1.12
N LEU A 101 -12.52 -7.22 1.20
CA LEU A 101 -11.63 -7.25 0.02
C LEU A 101 -11.96 -8.40 -0.94
N LYS A 102 -12.42 -9.56 -0.44
CA LYS A 102 -12.82 -10.69 -1.29
C LYS A 102 -14.14 -10.47 -2.06
N ARG A 103 -14.91 -9.43 -1.73
CA ARG A 103 -16.20 -9.12 -2.36
C ARG A 103 -16.08 -8.20 -3.58
N GLN A 104 -14.91 -7.61 -3.79
CA GLN A 104 -14.56 -6.79 -4.97
C GLN A 104 -13.89 -7.69 -6.01
#